data_AF-A0ABD0ZZ39-F1
#
_entry.id   AF-A0ABD0ZZ39-F1
#
_cell.length_a   1.000
_cell.length_b   1.000
_cell.length_c   1.000
_cell.angle_alpha   90.00
_cell.angle_beta   90.00
_cell.angle_gamma   90.00
#
_symmetry.space_group_name_H-M   'P 1'
#
loop_
_entity.id
_entity.type
_entity.pdbx_description
1 polymer ?
#
loop_
_entity_poly.entity_id
_entity_poly.type
_entity_poly.pdbx_seq_one_letter_code
_entity_poly.pdbx_strand_id
1 'polypeptide(L)'
;MKLNILRLTSIAEPNYNVWNYFGHDLVHDEYKVLSIVWEVSKEERIVRSEHQVLVLGPEASWRNTKSTNIPPPPPPHCPYSQGISINNILYYGAWIDEFKSVIMSFDMRSEEFTLIELPLEAGRIF
;
A
#
# COMPACT_ATOMS: atom_id res chain seq x y z
N MET A 1 24.61 1.73 -4.14
CA MET A 1 23.59 1.45 -3.11
C MET A 1 22.87 0.17 -3.50
N LYS A 2 23.19 -0.97 -2.87
CA LYS A 2 22.47 -2.23 -3.10
C LYS A 2 21.12 -2.09 -2.39
N LEU A 3 20.02 -2.15 -3.14
CA LEU A 3 18.69 -2.32 -2.57
C LEU A 3 18.66 -3.68 -1.87
N ASN A 4 18.95 -3.69 -0.57
CA ASN A 4 18.63 -4.81 0.30
C ASN A 4 17.12 -4.77 0.56
N ILE A 5 16.34 -5.07 -0.48
CA ILE A 5 15.00 -5.62 -0.34
C ILE A 5 15.24 -6.91 0.43
N LEU A 6 14.87 -6.95 1.71
CA LEU A 6 15.09 -8.09 2.58
C LEU A 6 14.51 -9.32 1.88
N ARG A 7 15.41 -10.18 1.40
CA ARG A 7 15.22 -11.61 1.15
C ARG A 7 13.82 -11.97 0.61
N LEU A 8 13.55 -11.59 -0.64
CA LEU A 8 12.64 -12.36 -1.50
C LEU A 8 13.26 -13.75 -1.69
N THR A 9 12.99 -14.70 -0.80
CA THR A 9 13.10 -16.12 -1.13
C THR A 9 11.99 -16.47 -2.11
N SER A 10 12.23 -16.12 -3.37
CA SER A 10 11.82 -16.82 -4.59
C SER A 10 12.53 -16.10 -5.73
N ILE A 11 13.70 -16.57 -6.15
CA ILE A 11 13.82 -17.21 -7.47
C ILE A 11 12.55 -16.96 -8.29
N ALA A 12 12.55 -15.92 -9.14
CA ALA A 12 11.62 -15.71 -10.25
C ALA A 12 10.27 -16.46 -10.14
N GLU A 13 9.35 -15.98 -9.31
CA GLU A 13 7.93 -16.35 -9.42
C GLU A 13 7.16 -15.19 -10.10
N PRO A 14 6.55 -15.41 -11.27
CA PRO A 14 6.14 -14.34 -12.19
C PRO A 14 4.83 -13.59 -11.82
N ASN A 15 4.30 -13.71 -10.60
CA ASN A 15 2.91 -13.30 -10.31
C ASN A 15 2.75 -12.18 -9.27
N TYR A 16 3.84 -11.55 -8.80
CA TYR A 16 3.75 -10.45 -7.83
C TYR A 16 3.73 -9.10 -8.53
N ASN A 17 2.74 -8.27 -8.19
CA ASN A 17 2.62 -6.89 -8.64
C ASN A 17 3.12 -5.95 -7.54
N VAL A 18 3.69 -4.81 -7.94
CA VAL A 18 4.24 -3.81 -7.01
C VAL A 18 3.79 -2.41 -7.41
N TRP A 19 3.36 -1.61 -6.43
CA TRP A 19 3.06 -0.19 -6.59
C TRP A 19 3.71 0.60 -5.46
N ASN A 20 4.36 1.72 -5.81
CA ASN A 20 5.05 2.57 -4.85
C ASN A 20 4.40 3.96 -4.81
N TYR A 21 4.26 4.51 -3.62
CA TYR A 21 3.83 5.88 -3.38
C TYR A 21 4.88 6.64 -2.60
N PHE A 22 5.14 7.87 -3.01
CA PHE A 22 6.03 8.77 -2.30
C PHE A 22 5.22 9.75 -1.45
N GLY A 23 5.67 10.00 -0.23
CA GLY A 23 5.04 10.96 0.66
C GLY A 23 6.01 11.57 1.66
N HIS A 24 5.48 12.50 2.44
CA HIS A 24 6.23 13.24 3.45
C HIS A 24 5.42 13.28 4.74
N ASP A 25 6.07 12.95 5.85
CA ASP A 25 5.58 13.18 7.19
C ASP A 25 6.04 14.58 7.63
N LEU A 26 5.15 15.56 7.53
CA LEU A 26 5.40 16.95 7.89
C LEU A 26 5.72 17.14 9.38
N VAL A 27 5.46 16.16 10.26
CA VAL A 27 5.71 16.30 11.70
C VAL A 27 7.16 15.96 12.04
N HIS A 28 7.67 14.86 11.49
CA HIS A 28 9.05 14.43 11.72
C HIS A 28 10.02 14.86 10.61
N ASP A 29 9.50 15.54 9.58
CA ASP A 29 10.23 15.95 8.36
C ASP A 29 10.87 14.76 7.64
N GLU A 30 10.15 13.65 7.57
CA GLU A 30 10.63 12.40 6.96
C GLU A 30 9.99 12.18 5.59
N TYR A 31 10.81 11.97 4.57
CA TYR A 31 10.33 11.49 3.27
C TYR A 31 10.24 9.98 3.28
N LYS A 32 9.12 9.43 2.82
CA LYS A 32 8.81 8.01 2.88
C LYS A 32 8.35 7.48 1.53
N VAL A 33 8.62 6.20 1.29
CA VAL A 33 8.02 5.43 0.19
C VAL A 33 7.18 4.31 0.80
N LEU A 34 5.88 4.33 0.54
CA LEU A 34 5.01 3.19 0.78
C LEU A 34 5.12 2.26 -0.43
N SER A 35 5.47 1.00 -0.21
CA SER A 35 5.46 -0.06 -1.21
C SER A 35 4.36 -1.06 -0.88
N ILE A 36 3.54 -1.34 -1.88
CA ILE A 36 2.45 -2.32 -1.81
C ILE A 36 2.77 -3.43 -2.81
N VAL A 37 2.89 -4.65 -2.30
CA VAL A 37 3.13 -5.85 -3.09
C VAL A 37 1.92 -6.75 -2.96
N TRP A 38 1.32 -7.16 -4.08
CA TRP A 38 0.16 -8.04 -4.06
C TRP A 38 0.26 -9.17 -5.08
N GLU A 39 -0.48 -10.22 -4.80
CA GLU A 39 -0.60 -11.40 -5.65
C GLU A 39 -2.08 -11.62 -5.98
N VAL A 40 -2.34 -11.88 -7.25
CA VAL A 40 -3.68 -12.20 -7.77
C VAL A 40 -3.68 -13.67 -8.20
N SER A 41 -4.69 -14.43 -7.77
CA SER A 41 -4.87 -15.82 -8.21
C SER A 41 -5.33 -15.89 -9.66
N LYS A 42 -5.39 -17.11 -10.22
CA LYS A 42 -5.93 -17.32 -11.58
C LYS A 42 -7.41 -16.96 -11.70
N GLU A 43 -8.12 -16.91 -10.58
CA GLU A 43 -9.53 -16.53 -10.48
C GLU A 43 -9.69 -15.03 -10.18
N GLU A 44 -8.67 -14.20 -10.45
CA GLU A 44 -8.68 -12.75 -10.27
C GLU A 44 -8.94 -12.30 -8.81
N ARG A 45 -8.62 -13.16 -7.84
CA ARG A 45 -8.75 -12.85 -6.41
C ARG A 45 -7.42 -12.39 -5.82
N ILE A 46 -7.46 -11.35 -5.01
CA ILE A 46 -6.29 -10.87 -4.27
C ILE A 46 -6.02 -11.85 -3.13
N VAL A 47 -4.98 -12.67 -3.26
CA VAL A 47 -4.65 -13.73 -2.29
C VAL A 47 -3.61 -13.29 -1.26
N ARG A 48 -2.82 -12.26 -1.58
CA ARG A 48 -1.82 -11.68 -0.69
C ARG A 48 -1.67 -10.19 -0.96
N SER A 49 -1.50 -9.40 0.09
CA SER A 49 -1.16 -7.99 0.03
C SER A 49 -0.22 -7.65 1.19
N GLU A 50 0.99 -7.20 0.88
CA GLU A 50 2.00 -6.81 1.84
C GLU A 50 2.35 -5.33 1.69
N HIS A 51 2.58 -4.68 2.83
CA HIS A 51 2.77 -3.23 2.89
C HIS A 51 4.05 -2.93 3.67
N GLN A 52 4.99 -2.25 3.01
CA GLN A 52 6.27 -1.84 3.58
C GLN A 52 6.50 -0.35 3.40
N VAL A 53 7.23 0.25 4.34
CA VAL A 53 7.65 1.65 4.28
C VAL A 53 9.17 1.70 4.27
N LEU A 54 9.70 2.50 3.34
CA LEU A 54 11.07 2.97 3.36
C LEU A 54 11.07 4.40 3.88
N VAL A 55 11.82 4.67 4.94
CA VAL A 55 12.14 6.04 5.35
C VAL A 55 13.42 6.45 4.63
N LEU A 56 13.41 7.58 3.92
CA LEU A 56 14.57 8.07 3.19
C LEU A 56 15.51 8.85 4.09
N GLY A 57 16.81 8.73 3.83
CA GLY A 57 17.86 9.39 4.58
C GLY A 57 19.17 8.60 4.53
N PRO A 58 20.22 9.06 5.23
CA PRO A 58 21.51 8.35 5.29
C PRO A 58 21.40 6.91 5.81
N GLU A 59 20.42 6.64 6.68
CA GLU A 59 20.13 5.33 7.28
C GLU A 59 18.85 4.70 6.71
N ALA A 60 18.58 4.93 5.42
CA ALA A 60 17.35 4.46 4.79
C ALA A 60 17.16 2.94 4.96
N SER A 61 16.01 2.56 5.51
CA SER A 61 15.68 1.17 5.81
C SER A 61 14.22 0.86 5.55
N TRP A 62 13.97 -0.36 5.07
CA TRP A 62 12.63 -0.91 4.88
C TRP A 62 12.13 -1.53 6.17
N ARG A 63 10.84 -1.31 6.48
CA ARG A 63 10.12 -2.01 7.54
C ARG A 63 8.66 -2.25 7.15
N ASN A 64 8.00 -3.18 7.83
CA ASN A 64 6.56 -3.36 7.69
C ASN A 64 5.82 -2.13 8.23
N THR A 65 4.68 -1.80 7.63
CA THR A 65 3.78 -0.75 8.18
C THR A 65 3.30 -1.13 9.57
N LYS A 66 2.96 -0.15 10.41
CA LYS A 66 2.45 -0.46 11.76
C LYS A 66 1.12 -1.19 11.71
N SER A 67 0.29 -0.89 10.71
CA SER A 67 -0.98 -1.56 10.47
C SER A 67 -0.91 -3.07 10.27
N THR A 68 0.21 -3.66 9.82
CA THR A 68 0.28 -5.14 9.70
C THR A 68 0.24 -5.83 11.06
N ASN A 69 0.57 -5.10 12.14
CA ASN A 69 0.71 -5.65 13.48
C ASN A 69 -0.45 -5.26 14.42
N ILE A 70 -1.41 -4.45 13.94
CA ILE A 70 -2.55 -3.95 14.73
C ILE A 70 -3.85 -4.57 14.16
N PRO A 71 -4.63 -5.33 14.95
CA PRO A 71 -5.90 -5.89 14.51
C PRO A 71 -7.05 -4.85 14.51
N PRO A 72 -7.97 -4.87 13.52
CA PRO A 72 -7.87 -5.65 12.29
C PRO A 72 -6.85 -5.02 11.32
N PRO A 73 -6.03 -5.83 10.63
CA PRO A 73 -5.16 -5.31 9.57
C PRO A 73 -5.99 -4.77 8.40
N PRO A 74 -5.40 -3.93 7.53
CA PRO A 74 -6.05 -3.51 6.30
C PRO A 74 -6.42 -4.74 5.46
N PRO A 75 -7.57 -4.71 4.76
CA PRO A 75 -7.92 -5.80 3.86
C PRO A 75 -6.87 -5.91 2.75
N PRO A 76 -6.61 -7.13 2.23
CA PRO A 76 -5.84 -7.28 1.01
C PRO A 76 -6.43 -6.42 -0.10
N HIS A 77 -5.58 -5.68 -0.81
CA HIS A 77 -6.05 -4.77 -1.86
C HIS A 77 -4.99 -4.58 -2.94
N CYS A 78 -5.43 -4.25 -4.16
CA CYS A 78 -4.55 -3.88 -5.25
C CYS A 78 -4.81 -2.41 -5.64
N PRO A 79 -3.78 -1.55 -5.65
CA PRO A 79 -3.97 -0.17 -6.04
C PRO A 79 -4.19 -0.02 -7.55
N TYR A 80 -5.03 0.93 -7.97
CA TYR A 80 -5.29 1.23 -9.39
C TYR A 80 -5.12 2.70 -9.77
N SER A 81 -4.74 3.57 -8.81
CA SER A 81 -4.60 5.00 -9.05
C SER A 81 -3.26 5.53 -8.52
N GLN A 82 -2.76 6.63 -9.08
CA GLN A 82 -1.49 7.25 -8.64
C GLN A 82 -1.55 7.86 -7.23
N GLY A 83 -2.76 8.06 -6.70
CA GLY A 83 -2.98 8.67 -5.39
C GLY A 83 -2.67 10.16 -5.30
N ILE A 84 -3.08 10.77 -4.19
CA ILE A 84 -2.85 12.18 -3.85
C ILE A 84 -2.48 12.28 -2.38
N SER A 85 -1.55 13.17 -2.04
CA SER A 85 -1.12 13.40 -0.66
C SER A 85 -1.65 14.73 -0.15
N ILE A 86 -2.43 14.70 0.93
CA ILE A 86 -3.04 15.87 1.58
C ILE A 86 -2.74 15.80 3.07
N ASN A 87 -2.04 16.79 3.62
CA ASN A 87 -1.77 16.92 5.06
C ASN A 87 -1.23 15.62 5.72
N ASN A 88 -0.15 15.04 5.18
CA ASN A 88 0.47 13.77 5.62
C ASN A 88 -0.29 12.49 5.26
N ILE A 89 -1.49 12.60 4.70
CA ILE A 89 -2.31 11.45 4.36
C ILE A 89 -2.25 11.24 2.85
N LEU A 90 -1.75 10.08 2.44
CA LEU A 90 -1.85 9.60 1.07
C LEU A 90 -3.22 8.96 0.87
N TYR A 91 -3.95 9.34 -0.17
CA TYR A 91 -5.21 8.73 -0.60
C TYR A 91 -5.04 8.10 -1.97
N TYR A 92 -5.53 6.88 -2.18
CA TYR A 92 -5.49 6.22 -3.49
C TYR A 92 -6.69 5.28 -3.64
N GLY A 93 -7.16 5.13 -4.88
CA GLY A 93 -8.13 4.10 -5.26
C GLY A 93 -7.48 2.71 -5.27
N ALA A 94 -8.19 1.74 -4.71
CA ALA A 94 -7.81 0.34 -4.70
C ALA A 94 -9.03 -0.58 -4.89
N TRP A 95 -8.80 -1.77 -5.43
CA TRP A 95 -9.76 -2.87 -5.40
C TRP A 95 -9.48 -3.76 -4.19
N ILE A 96 -10.51 -4.13 -3.44
CA ILE A 96 -10.40 -5.10 -2.34
C ILE A 96 -10.98 -6.47 -2.73
N ASP A 97 -11.80 -6.51 -3.78
CA ASP A 97 -12.25 -7.69 -4.51
C ASP A 97 -12.62 -7.30 -5.95
N GLU A 98 -13.13 -8.25 -6.75
CA GLU A 98 -13.50 -8.08 -8.16
C GLU A 98 -14.53 -6.96 -8.41
N PHE A 99 -15.39 -6.66 -7.44
CA PHE A 99 -16.54 -5.76 -7.61
C PHE A 99 -16.53 -4.57 -6.65
N LYS A 100 -15.58 -4.52 -5.71
CA LYS A 100 -15.52 -3.49 -4.68
C LYS A 100 -14.26 -2.65 -4.80
N SER A 101 -14.43 -1.45 -5.34
CA SER A 101 -13.45 -0.37 -5.26
C SER A 101 -13.67 0.46 -4.00
N VAL A 102 -12.56 0.92 -3.42
CA VAL A 102 -12.51 1.76 -2.22
C VAL A 102 -11.46 2.85 -2.39
N ILE A 103 -11.53 3.87 -1.54
CA ILE A 103 -10.39 4.75 -1.31
C ILE A 103 -9.65 4.21 -0.09
N MET A 104 -8.37 3.91 -0.25
CA MET A 104 -7.47 3.67 0.86
C MET A 104 -6.80 4.99 1.22
N SER A 105 -6.66 5.24 2.52
CA SER A 105 -5.78 6.27 3.01
C SER A 105 -4.65 5.67 3.83
N PHE A 106 -3.47 6.27 3.76
CA PHE A 106 -2.30 5.90 4.52
C PHE A 106 -1.69 7.15 5.17
N ASP A 107 -1.65 7.17 6.50
CA ASP A 107 -1.04 8.26 7.25
C ASP A 107 0.48 8.04 7.32
N MET A 108 1.26 8.96 6.74
CA MET A 108 2.72 8.86 6.66
C MET A 108 3.41 8.92 8.02
N ARG A 109 2.75 9.48 9.03
CA ARG A 109 3.29 9.61 10.39
C ARG A 109 3.00 8.37 11.23
N SER A 110 1.73 7.98 11.31
CA SER A 110 1.37 6.79 12.08
C SER A 110 1.78 5.51 11.36
N GLU A 111 1.89 5.54 10.03
CA GLU A 111 2.09 4.40 9.14
C GLU A 111 0.91 3.42 9.21
N GLU A 112 -0.30 3.97 9.29
CA GLU A 112 -1.55 3.24 9.43
C GLU A 112 -2.48 3.47 8.23
N PHE A 113 -3.21 2.41 7.86
CA PHE A 113 -4.22 2.44 6.82
C PHE A 113 -5.61 2.73 7.36
N THR A 114 -6.44 3.37 6.54
CA THR A 114 -7.88 3.45 6.72
C THR A 114 -8.56 3.12 5.39
N LEU A 115 -9.65 2.35 5.45
CA LEU A 115 -10.50 2.08 4.30
C LEU A 115 -11.68 3.05 4.30
N ILE A 116 -11.93 3.67 3.16
CA ILE A 116 -13.03 4.61 2.93
C ILE A 116 -13.90 4.04 1.81
N GLU A 117 -15.14 3.72 2.12
CA GLU A 117 -16.09 3.20 1.13
C GLU A 117 -16.51 4.29 0.14
N LEU A 118 -16.60 3.92 -1.15
CA LEU A 118 -17.18 4.78 -2.16
C LEU A 118 -18.71 4.81 -2.03
N PRO A 119 -19.37 5.95 -2.33
CA PRO A 119 -20.83 6.00 -2.38
C PRO A 119 -21.38 4.98 -3.39
N LEU A 120 -22.49 4.30 -3.04
CA LEU A 120 -23.13 3.24 -3.83
C LEU A 120 -23.39 3.58 -5.30
N GLU A 121 -23.58 4.86 -5.64
CA GLU A 121 -23.82 5.31 -7.02
C GLU A 121 -22.54 5.44 -7.86
N ALA A 122 -21.37 5.60 -7.22
CA ALA A 122 -20.08 5.70 -7.88
C ALA A 122 -19.35 4.35 -8.02
N GLY A 123 -19.80 3.32 -7.30
CA GLY A 123 -19.19 1.98 -7.27
C GLY A 123 -19.62 1.03 -8.41
N ARG A 124 -20.57 1.43 -9.26
CA ARG A 124 -20.92 0.68 -10.48
C ARG A 124 -20.11 1.21 -11.66
N ILE A 125 -18.93 0.63 -11.87
CA ILE A 125 -18.21 0.78 -13.14
C ILE A 125 -18.59 -0.44 -13.98
N PHE A 126 -19.16 -0.18 -15.16
CA PHE A 126 -19.63 -1.18 -16.14
C PHE A 126 -18.49 -2.00 -16.75
#